data_AF-A0A963WFI5-F1
#
_entry.id   AF-A0A963WFI5-F1
#
_cell.length_a   1.000
_cell.length_b   1.000
_cell.length_c   1.000
_cell.angle_alpha   90.00
_cell.angle_beta   90.00
_cell.angle_gamma   90.00
#
_symmetry.space_group_name_H-M   'P 1'
#
loop_
_entity.id
_entity.type
_entity.pdbx_description
1 polymer ?
#
loop_
_entity_poly.entity_id
_entity_poly.type
_entity_poly.pdbx_seq_one_letter_code
_entity_poly.pdbx_strand_id
1 'polypeptide(L)'
;PALRRAAQLADGFIFGGKPENVLDGWEALRGYLAEADRSAEGFGADYQLPDGSGVKATLDLLRRWRDAGGTHAGVRTLGLGFKEIQQHIDFIAEVRQRLES
;
A
#
# COMPACT_ATOMS: atom_id res chain seq x y z
N PRO A 1 -15.50 5.85 13.31
CA PRO A 1 -14.96 5.50 11.97
C PRO A 1 -14.05 4.26 12.04
N ALA A 2 -13.87 3.52 10.93
CA ALA A 2 -13.06 2.31 10.90
C ALA A 2 -11.59 2.57 11.30
N LEU A 3 -10.99 3.67 10.82
CA LEU A 3 -9.61 4.06 11.14
C LEU A 3 -9.42 4.31 12.65
N ARG A 4 -10.31 5.07 13.29
CA ARG A 4 -10.26 5.32 14.74
C ARG A 4 -10.37 4.02 15.56
N ARG A 5 -11.20 3.07 15.11
CA ARG A 5 -11.30 1.76 15.76
C ARG A 5 -10.02 0.94 15.59
N ALA A 6 -9.42 0.96 14.39
CA ALA A 6 -8.16 0.27 14.14
C ALA A 6 -7.03 0.84 15.00
N ALA A 7 -6.93 2.17 15.12
CA ALA A 7 -5.97 2.82 15.99
C ALA A 7 -6.09 2.39 17.47
N GLN A 8 -7.30 2.04 17.94
CA GLN A 8 -7.51 1.63 19.34
C GLN A 8 -7.24 0.14 19.59
N LEU A 9 -7.48 -0.73 18.60
CA LEU A 9 -7.63 -2.17 18.85
C LEU A 9 -6.77 -3.07 17.96
N ALA A 10 -6.26 -2.58 16.83
CA ALA A 10 -5.58 -3.40 15.84
C ALA A 10 -4.07 -3.17 15.84
N ASP A 11 -3.31 -4.05 15.20
CA ASP A 11 -1.87 -3.90 14.97
C ASP A 11 -1.54 -3.46 13.53
N GLY A 12 -2.57 -3.26 12.71
CA GLY A 12 -2.41 -2.84 11.33
C GLY A 12 -3.73 -2.46 10.66
N PHE A 13 -3.61 -1.89 9.46
CA PHE A 13 -4.73 -1.57 8.58
C PHE A 13 -4.34 -1.79 7.12
N ILE A 14 -5.29 -2.35 6.37
CA ILE A 14 -5.15 -2.56 4.92
C ILE A 14 -5.96 -1.48 4.20
N PHE A 15 -5.27 -0.68 3.40
CA PHE A 15 -5.82 0.38 2.60
C PHE A 15 -6.10 -0.11 1.17
N GLY A 16 -7.20 0.36 0.61
CA GLY A 16 -7.55 0.13 -0.79
C GLY A 16 -8.16 1.40 -1.38
N GLY A 17 -8.02 1.53 -2.70
CA GLY A 17 -8.55 2.67 -3.45
C GLY A 17 -7.47 3.56 -4.04
N LYS A 18 -7.86 4.79 -4.36
CA LYS A 18 -6.98 5.75 -5.03
C LYS A 18 -5.84 6.19 -4.11
N PRO A 19 -4.64 6.46 -4.65
CA PRO A 19 -3.46 6.80 -3.87
C PRO A 19 -3.66 7.99 -2.92
N GLU A 20 -4.36 9.03 -3.37
CA GLU A 20 -4.68 10.21 -2.55
C GLU A 20 -5.48 9.85 -1.30
N ASN A 21 -6.55 9.06 -1.45
CA ASN A 21 -7.39 8.65 -0.33
C ASN A 21 -6.63 7.74 0.66
N VAL A 22 -5.69 6.94 0.14
CA VAL A 22 -4.86 6.04 0.96
C VAL A 22 -3.88 6.85 1.81
N LEU A 23 -3.26 7.88 1.22
CA LEU A 23 -2.33 8.75 1.94
C LEU A 23 -3.03 9.60 2.99
N ASP A 24 -4.17 10.19 2.64
CA ASP A 24 -4.99 10.95 3.58
C ASP A 24 -5.51 10.04 4.72
N GLY A 25 -5.92 8.82 4.37
CA GLY A 25 -6.34 7.82 5.34
C GLY A 25 -5.22 7.38 6.28
N TRP A 26 -3.99 7.23 5.78
CA TRP A 26 -2.84 6.88 6.58
C TRP A 26 -2.44 8.03 7.52
N GLU A 27 -2.46 9.27 7.04
CA GLU A 27 -2.25 10.45 7.89
C GLU A 27 -3.28 10.53 9.01
N ALA A 28 -4.57 10.37 8.69
CA ALA A 28 -5.63 10.36 9.70
C ALA A 28 -5.45 9.22 10.72
N LEU A 29 -5.04 8.03 10.27
CA LEU A 29 -4.80 6.90 11.16
C LEU A 29 -3.63 7.17 12.13
N ARG A 30 -2.55 7.80 11.68
CA ARG A 30 -1.45 8.23 12.57
C ARG A 30 -1.92 9.23 13.62
N GLY A 31 -2.81 10.16 13.24
CA GLY A 31 -3.46 11.06 14.20
C GLY A 31 -4.23 10.30 15.28
N TYR A 32 -5.04 9.31 14.89
CA TYR A 32 -5.78 8.49 15.85
C TYR A 32 -4.90 7.58 16.72
N LEU A 33 -3.75 7.11 16.20
CA LEU A 33 -2.77 6.37 16.99
C LEU A 33 -2.16 7.26 18.08
N ALA A 34 -1.79 8.50 17.73
CA ALA A 34 -1.29 9.47 18.69
C ALA A 34 -2.33 9.81 19.77
N GLU A 35 -3.60 10.01 19.39
CA GLU A 35 -4.71 10.20 20.35
C GLU A 35 -4.90 9.01 21.32
N ALA A 36 -4.53 7.80 20.88
CA ALA A 36 -4.62 6.58 21.68
C ALA A 36 -3.33 6.22 22.42
N ASP A 37 -2.33 7.10 22.43
CA ASP A 37 -0.98 6.88 23.00
C ASP A 37 -0.29 5.62 22.45
N ARG A 38 -0.44 5.39 21.13
CA ARG A 38 0.18 4.28 20.40
C ARG A 38 1.14 4.78 19.33
N SER A 39 2.26 4.07 19.19
CA SER A 39 3.27 4.35 18.17
C SER A 39 2.80 3.94 16.77
N ALA A 40 3.15 4.76 15.76
CA ALA A 40 2.91 4.45 14.36
C ALA A 40 3.98 3.51 13.78
N GLU A 41 5.19 3.52 14.33
CA GLU A 41 6.34 2.71 13.87
C GLU A 41 6.07 1.20 14.02
N GLY A 42 5.30 0.81 15.03
CA GLY A 42 4.90 -0.58 15.27
C GLY A 42 3.60 -1.00 14.59
N PHE A 43 2.94 -0.12 13.84
CA PHE A 43 1.62 -0.36 13.28
C PHE A 43 1.70 -0.68 11.78
N GLY A 44 1.14 -1.81 11.35
CA GLY A 44 1.13 -2.22 9.95
C GLY A 44 0.27 -1.30 9.06
N ALA A 45 0.85 -0.73 8.01
CA ALA A 45 0.15 0.03 6.99
C ALA A 45 0.35 -0.66 5.63
N ASP A 46 -0.65 -1.42 5.20
CA ASP A 46 -0.62 -2.19 3.95
C ASP A 46 -1.42 -1.47 2.86
N TYR A 47 -0.84 -1.23 1.68
CA TYR A 47 -1.57 -0.71 0.53
C TYR A 47 -1.79 -1.76 -0.56
N GLN A 48 -3.05 -2.06 -0.85
CA GLN A 48 -3.45 -2.86 -2.00
C GLN A 48 -3.59 -1.99 -3.26
N LEU A 49 -2.52 -1.93 -4.07
CA LEU A 49 -2.41 -1.05 -5.24
C LEU A 49 -3.50 -1.30 -6.28
N PRO A 50 -4.00 -0.26 -6.98
CA PRO A 50 -5.05 -0.40 -7.99
C PRO A 50 -4.61 -1.31 -9.16
N ASP A 51 -5.59 -2.02 -9.71
CA ASP A 51 -5.42 -2.89 -10.89
C ASP A 51 -5.09 -2.09 -12.15
N GLY A 52 -4.54 -2.76 -13.15
CA GLY A 52 -4.29 -2.18 -14.47
C GLY A 52 -3.16 -1.13 -14.53
N SER A 53 -2.31 -1.05 -13.50
CA SER A 53 -1.15 -0.16 -13.49
C SER A 53 0.08 -0.84 -14.13
N GLY A 54 0.65 -0.25 -15.19
CA GLY A 54 1.92 -0.74 -15.75
C GLY A 54 3.11 -0.51 -14.82
N VAL A 55 4.25 -1.19 -15.07
CA VAL A 55 5.42 -1.24 -14.16
C VAL A 55 5.85 0.13 -13.65
N LYS A 56 5.96 1.14 -14.52
CA LYS A 56 6.35 2.50 -14.11
C LYS A 56 5.37 3.09 -13.09
N ALA A 57 4.07 3.00 -13.37
CA ALA A 57 3.05 3.53 -12.47
C ALA A 57 3.05 2.78 -11.13
N THR A 58 3.21 1.45 -11.15
CA THR A 58 3.35 0.64 -9.94
C THR A 58 4.54 1.10 -9.09
N LEU A 59 5.71 1.30 -9.70
CA LEU A 59 6.92 1.77 -9.00
C LEU A 59 6.73 3.16 -8.39
N ASP A 60 6.13 4.09 -9.15
CA ASP A 60 5.88 5.46 -8.67
C ASP A 60 4.95 5.45 -7.44
N LEU A 61 3.92 4.59 -7.45
CA LEU A 61 3.02 4.41 -6.30
C LEU A 61 3.71 3.77 -5.10
N LEU A 62 4.50 2.71 -5.31
CA LEU A 62 5.23 2.03 -4.24
C LEU A 62 6.22 2.96 -3.55
N ARG A 63 6.95 3.77 -4.32
CA ARG A 63 7.88 4.77 -3.78
C ARG A 63 7.14 5.82 -2.96
N ARG A 64 6.08 6.40 -3.52
CA ARG A 64 5.25 7.38 -2.80
C ARG A 64 4.65 6.81 -1.52
N TRP A 65 4.20 5.56 -1.52
CA TRP A 65 3.67 4.89 -0.33
C TRP A 65 4.74 4.65 0.72
N ARG A 66 5.92 4.17 0.31
CA ARG A 66 7.09 4.00 1.18
C ARG A 66 7.53 5.32 1.80
N ASP A 67 7.62 6.38 1.01
CA ASP A 67 8.04 7.71 1.46
C ASP A 67 7.04 8.31 2.47
N ALA A 68 5.76 7.90 2.40
CA ALA A 68 4.73 8.27 3.36
C ALA A 68 4.71 7.38 4.63
N GLY A 69 5.65 6.45 4.78
CA GLY A 69 5.76 5.55 5.92
C GLY A 69 4.87 4.31 5.85
N GLY A 70 4.39 3.95 4.65
CA GLY A 70 3.74 2.66 4.41
C GLY A 70 4.68 1.49 4.66
N THR A 71 4.18 0.39 5.24
CA THR A 71 5.03 -0.75 5.63
C THR A 71 4.92 -1.96 4.70
N HIS A 72 3.74 -2.18 4.11
CA HIS A 72 3.49 -3.29 3.19
C HIS A 72 2.76 -2.78 1.94
N ALA A 73 2.89 -3.52 0.84
CA ALA A 73 2.14 -3.24 -0.38
C ALA A 73 1.84 -4.51 -1.18
N GLY A 74 0.62 -4.62 -1.68
CA GLY A 74 0.19 -5.67 -2.61
C GLY A 74 0.17 -5.15 -4.04
N VAL A 75 0.97 -5.75 -4.92
CA VAL A 75 0.96 -5.48 -6.36
C VAL A 75 -0.04 -6.40 -7.04
N ARG A 76 -0.99 -5.82 -7.78
CA ARG A 76 -2.01 -6.58 -8.52
C ARG A 76 -1.75 -6.50 -10.02
N THR A 77 -1.95 -7.62 -10.69
CA THR A 77 -1.72 -7.78 -12.13
C THR A 77 -3.02 -7.94 -12.93
N LEU A 78 -4.17 -7.89 -12.25
CA LEU A 78 -5.47 -7.91 -12.93
C LEU A 78 -5.62 -6.63 -13.77
N GLY A 79 -6.36 -6.72 -14.87
CA GLY A 79 -6.58 -5.58 -15.77
C GLY A 79 -5.41 -5.21 -16.69
N LEU A 80 -4.27 -5.90 -16.61
CA LEU A 80 -3.11 -5.65 -17.49
C LEU A 80 -3.18 -6.31 -18.87
N GLY A 81 -4.24 -7.08 -19.14
CA GLY A 81 -4.44 -7.75 -20.42
C GLY A 81 -3.59 -9.01 -20.64
N PHE A 82 -2.84 -9.46 -19.61
CA PHE A 82 -2.09 -10.71 -19.63
C PHE A 82 -3.01 -11.91 -19.91
N LYS A 83 -2.45 -12.90 -20.61
CA LYS A 83 -3.12 -14.13 -21.07
C LYS A 83 -2.52 -15.38 -20.43
N GLU A 84 -1.24 -15.31 -20.07
CA GLU A 84 -0.49 -16.43 -19.50
C GLU A 84 -0.02 -16.12 -18.08
N ILE A 85 -0.02 -17.13 -17.22
CA ILE A 85 0.45 -17.05 -15.82
C ILE A 85 1.86 -16.44 -15.75
N GLN A 86 2.74 -16.80 -16.68
CA GLN A 86 4.13 -16.32 -16.68
C GLN A 86 4.22 -14.79 -16.78
N GLN A 87 3.32 -14.14 -17.52
CA GLN A 87 3.32 -12.67 -17.66
C GLN A 87 3.03 -11.97 -16.33
N HIS A 88 2.19 -12.57 -15.48
CA HIS A 88 1.93 -12.07 -14.13
C HIS A 88 3.16 -12.19 -13.24
N ILE A 89 3.86 -13.33 -13.32
CA ILE A 89 5.08 -13.60 -12.55
C ILE A 89 6.19 -12.63 -12.98
N ASP A 90 6.41 -12.48 -14.28
CA ASP A 90 7.45 -11.61 -14.84
C ASP A 90 7.22 -10.14 -14.44
N PHE A 91 5.97 -9.68 -14.48
CA PHE A 91 5.62 -8.33 -14.06
C PHE A 91 5.97 -8.07 -12.59
N ILE A 92 5.58 -9.00 -11.70
CA ILE A 92 5.87 -8.87 -10.26
C ILE A 92 7.38 -8.91 -10.00
N ALA A 93 8.09 -9.80 -10.70
CA ALA A 93 9.54 -9.91 -10.61
C ALA A 93 10.25 -8.62 -11.08
N GLU A 94 9.81 -8.03 -12.19
CA GLU A 94 10.36 -6.76 -12.70
C GLU A 94 10.10 -5.61 -11.71
N VAL A 95 8.87 -5.48 -11.21
CA VAL A 95 8.54 -4.45 -10.20
C VAL A 95 9.42 -4.59 -8.97
N ARG A 96 9.59 -5.82 -8.46
CA ARG A 96 10.47 -6.07 -7.31
C ARG A 96 11.91 -5.67 -7.61
N GLN A 97 12.48 -6.16 -8.70
CA GLN A 97 13.87 -5.89 -9.08
C GLN A 97 14.15 -4.39 -9.19
N ARG A 98 13.23 -3.63 -9.80
CA ARG A 98 13.37 -2.18 -10.03
C ARG A 98 13.02 -1.31 -8.83
N LEU A 99 12.36 -1.87 -7.81
CA LEU A 99 12.11 -1.19 -6.54
C LEU A 99 13.34 -1.22 -5.64
N GLU A 100 14.14 -2.29 -5.74
CA GLU A 100 15.38 -2.52 -4.96
C GLU A 100 16.62 -1.83 -5.57
N SER A 101 16.57 -1.42 -6.84
CA SER A 101 17.62 -0.66 -7.54
C SER A 101 17.53 0.85 -7.29
#